data_AF-A0A947YD11-F1
#
_entry.id   AF-A0A947YD11-F1
#
_cell.length_a   1.000
_cell.length_b   1.000
_cell.length_c   1.000
_cell.angle_alpha   90.00
_cell.angle_beta   90.00
_cell.angle_gamma   90.00
#
_symmetry.space_group_name_H-M   'P 1'
#
loop_
_entity.id
_entity.type
_entity.pdbx_description
1 polymer ?
#
loop_
_entity_poly.entity_id
_entity_poly.type
_entity_poly.pdbx_seq_one_letter_code
_entity_poly.pdbx_strand_id
1 'polypeptide(L)'
;MLDFKQIRDQYPDKLHVFGKALLREFLQYKILQAIFEGKMADKLVFLGGTALRIIHGNNRFSEDIDLDNFGLTWQEFGEMIKGVERLLRLEGFEVETRNVSKGAYRCYIKFPSLLYQQKLSPYKEEKILIQVDTAGQGFEYEPEIRILNKFDVFTEIRVTPMDILLSQKIYTAVSRKRIKGRDFYDISFLMGLTKPNYK
;
A
#
# COMPACT_ATOMS: atom_id res chain seq x y z
N MET A 1 14.09 -10.96 10.81
CA MET A 1 13.26 -10.90 9.59
C MET A 1 12.54 -12.23 9.46
N LEU A 2 11.24 -12.22 9.18
CA LEU A 2 10.49 -13.45 8.89
C LEU A 2 11.04 -14.10 7.61
N ASP A 3 11.21 -15.41 7.63
CA ASP A 3 11.48 -16.15 6.39
C ASP A 3 10.20 -16.24 5.54
N PHE A 4 10.35 -16.58 4.25
CA PHE A 4 9.19 -16.62 3.36
C PHE A 4 8.18 -17.72 3.72
N LYS A 5 8.61 -18.80 4.37
CA LYS A 5 7.69 -19.85 4.83
C LYS A 5 6.80 -19.29 5.94
N GLN A 6 7.37 -18.59 6.92
CA GLN A 6 6.62 -17.93 7.98
C GLN A 6 5.65 -16.87 7.45
N ILE A 7 6.06 -16.10 6.42
CA ILE A 7 5.16 -15.16 5.73
C ILE A 7 4.00 -15.91 5.10
N ARG A 8 4.28 -16.99 4.35
CA ARG A 8 3.27 -17.79 3.65
C ARG A 8 2.28 -18.45 4.60
N ASP A 9 2.75 -18.94 5.74
CA ASP A 9 1.94 -19.64 6.74
C ASP A 9 0.90 -18.72 7.43
N GLN A 10 1.03 -17.39 7.29
CA GLN A 10 0.02 -16.40 7.73
C GLN A 10 -1.11 -16.16 6.71
N TYR A 11 -1.16 -16.93 5.62
CA TYR A 11 -2.22 -16.88 4.60
C TYR A 11 -2.96 -18.21 4.48
N PRO A 12 -4.24 -18.19 4.07
CA PRO A 12 -4.95 -19.41 3.69
C PRO A 12 -4.24 -20.15 2.55
N ASP A 13 -4.23 -21.49 2.60
CA ASP A 13 -3.54 -22.37 1.65
C ASP A 13 -3.85 -22.05 0.18
N LYS A 14 -5.11 -21.71 -0.12
CA LYS A 14 -5.55 -21.34 -1.48
C LYS A 14 -4.79 -20.15 -2.07
N LEU A 15 -4.16 -19.31 -1.24
CA LEU A 15 -3.38 -18.15 -1.67
C LEU A 15 -1.89 -18.44 -1.80
N HIS A 16 -1.40 -19.60 -1.33
CA HIS A 16 0.03 -19.94 -1.34
C HIS A 16 0.61 -20.02 -2.75
N VAL A 17 -0.23 -20.27 -3.75
CA VAL A 17 0.14 -20.25 -5.17
C VAL A 17 0.59 -18.87 -5.66
N PHE A 18 0.19 -17.78 -4.97
CA PHE A 18 0.51 -16.40 -5.33
C PHE A 18 1.75 -15.86 -4.59
N GLY A 19 2.80 -16.67 -4.46
CA GLY A 19 3.96 -16.33 -3.62
C GLY A 19 4.56 -14.93 -3.83
N LYS A 20 4.64 -14.47 -5.09
CA LYS A 20 5.10 -13.09 -5.41
C LYS A 20 4.20 -12.01 -4.82
N ALA A 21 2.88 -12.23 -4.84
CA ALA A 21 1.91 -11.31 -4.27
C ALA A 21 1.91 -11.34 -2.74
N LEU A 22 2.08 -12.52 -2.13
CA LEU A 22 2.23 -12.66 -0.67
C LEU A 22 3.44 -11.90 -0.15
N LEU A 23 4.58 -12.03 -0.84
CA LEU A 23 5.81 -11.34 -0.48
C LEU A 23 5.68 -9.83 -0.69
N ARG A 24 5.01 -9.39 -1.76
CA ARG A 24 4.70 -7.97 -1.97
C ARG A 24 3.81 -7.40 -0.87
N GLU A 25 2.74 -8.10 -0.51
CA GLU A 25 1.84 -7.66 0.56
C GLU A 25 2.60 -7.56 1.90
N PHE A 26 3.45 -8.55 2.23
CA PHE A 26 4.35 -8.45 3.38
C PHE A 26 5.22 -7.17 3.37
N LEU A 27 5.85 -6.85 2.23
CA LEU A 27 6.65 -5.63 2.10
C LEU A 27 5.79 -4.36 2.20
N GLN A 28 4.53 -4.38 1.75
CA GLN A 28 3.61 -3.28 1.92
C GLN A 28 3.30 -3.02 3.41
N TYR A 29 3.12 -4.08 4.22
CA TYR A 29 2.97 -3.93 5.68
C TYR A 29 4.21 -3.26 6.31
N LYS A 30 5.42 -3.66 5.91
CA LYS A 30 6.68 -3.05 6.40
C LYS A 30 6.86 -1.60 5.98
N ILE A 31 6.45 -1.27 4.76
CA ILE A 31 6.47 0.12 4.28
C ILE A 31 5.44 0.97 5.07
N LEU A 32 4.23 0.46 5.26
CA LEU A 32 3.19 1.15 6.04
C LEU A 32 3.63 1.36 7.50
N GLN A 33 4.24 0.34 8.12
CA GLN A 33 4.85 0.47 9.45
C GLN A 33 5.81 1.66 9.50
N ALA A 34 6.79 1.69 8.59
CA ALA A 34 7.81 2.73 8.57
C ALA A 34 7.23 4.14 8.30
N ILE A 35 6.15 4.24 7.51
CA ILE A 35 5.47 5.51 7.23
C ILE A 35 4.74 6.00 8.48
N PHE A 36 3.93 5.15 9.12
CA PHE A 36 3.04 5.55 10.20
C PHE A 36 3.69 5.59 11.59
N GLU A 37 4.84 4.94 11.79
CA GLU A 37 5.72 5.19 12.94
C GLU A 37 6.60 6.44 12.75
N GLY A 38 6.58 7.03 11.55
CA GLY A 38 7.38 8.18 11.18
C GLY A 38 6.79 9.52 11.63
N LYS A 39 7.62 10.57 11.57
CA LYS A 39 7.25 11.93 11.99
C LYS A 39 6.16 12.60 11.14
N MET A 40 5.89 12.07 9.95
CA MET A 40 4.97 12.67 8.97
C MET A 40 3.63 11.93 8.90
N ALA A 41 3.39 10.98 9.81
CA ALA A 41 2.21 10.12 9.81
C ALA A 41 0.89 10.89 9.94
N ASP A 42 0.91 12.03 10.65
CA ASP A 42 -0.25 12.89 10.86
C ASP A 42 -0.72 13.64 9.61
N LYS A 43 0.14 13.74 8.58
CA LYS A 43 -0.13 14.36 7.29
C LYS A 43 -0.61 13.39 6.22
N LEU A 44 -0.75 12.11 6.55
CA LEU A 44 -0.99 11.04 5.59
C LEU A 44 -2.16 10.17 6.01
N VAL A 45 -2.94 9.73 5.02
CA VAL A 45 -4.05 8.81 5.23
C VAL A 45 -3.99 7.70 4.19
N PHE A 46 -4.00 6.44 4.62
CA PHE A 46 -3.93 5.29 3.74
C PHE A 46 -5.23 5.05 3.00
N LEU A 47 -5.15 4.90 1.66
CA LEU A 47 -6.32 4.75 0.81
C LEU A 47 -6.09 3.77 -0.36
N GLY A 48 -7.10 3.68 -1.22
CA GLY A 48 -6.99 2.98 -2.49
C GLY A 48 -7.16 1.47 -2.39
N GLY A 49 -6.69 0.76 -3.42
CA GLY A 49 -6.93 -0.69 -3.54
C GLY A 49 -6.23 -1.52 -2.47
N THR A 50 -5.09 -1.04 -1.98
CA THR A 50 -4.29 -1.76 -0.98
C THR A 50 -4.86 -1.56 0.42
N ALA A 51 -5.46 -0.40 0.72
CA ALA A 51 -6.25 -0.22 1.94
C ALA A 51 -7.45 -1.19 1.96
N LEU A 52 -8.17 -1.35 0.84
CA LEU A 52 -9.26 -2.33 0.74
C LEU A 52 -8.79 -3.76 1.01
N ARG A 53 -7.61 -4.13 0.50
CA ARG A 53 -7.01 -5.45 0.72
C ARG A 53 -6.60 -5.66 2.18
N ILE A 54 -5.78 -4.76 2.70
CA ILE A 54 -5.10 -4.92 3.99
C ILE A 54 -6.05 -4.68 5.17
N ILE A 55 -6.91 -3.67 5.08
CA ILE A 55 -7.76 -3.22 6.19
C ILE A 55 -9.14 -3.85 6.14
N HIS A 56 -9.71 -3.97 4.94
CA HIS A 56 -11.10 -4.41 4.76
C HIS A 56 -11.22 -5.85 4.25
N GLY A 57 -10.11 -6.54 4.00
CA GLY A 57 -10.11 -7.96 3.63
C GLY A 57 -10.60 -8.24 2.21
N ASN A 58 -10.44 -7.28 1.29
CA ASN A 58 -10.76 -7.49 -0.12
C ASN A 58 -9.96 -8.70 -0.69
N ASN A 59 -10.63 -9.57 -1.46
CA ASN A 59 -10.06 -10.84 -1.91
C ASN A 59 -8.97 -10.72 -3.00
N ARG A 60 -8.89 -9.60 -3.73
CA ARG A 60 -7.83 -9.40 -4.74
C ARG A 60 -6.59 -8.75 -4.15
N PHE A 61 -5.42 -9.16 -4.62
CA PHE A 61 -4.17 -8.45 -4.31
C PHE A 61 -4.16 -7.05 -4.96
N SER A 62 -3.32 -6.18 -4.40
CA SER A 62 -3.06 -4.82 -4.87
C SER A 62 -1.56 -4.53 -4.76
N GLU A 63 -1.02 -3.70 -5.65
CA GLU A 63 0.44 -3.59 -5.83
C GLU A 63 1.06 -2.32 -5.28
N ASP A 64 0.32 -1.21 -5.31
CA ASP A 64 0.79 0.13 -4.98
C ASP A 64 0.32 0.53 -3.56
N ILE A 65 0.93 1.53 -2.94
CA ILE A 65 0.49 2.16 -1.70
C ILE A 65 0.05 3.57 -2.06
N ASP A 66 -1.25 3.85 -1.91
CA ASP A 66 -1.82 5.16 -2.17
C ASP A 66 -2.09 5.88 -0.83
N LEU A 67 -1.69 7.14 -0.72
CA LEU A 67 -1.86 7.96 0.48
C LEU A 67 -2.50 9.30 0.12
N ASP A 68 -3.51 9.72 0.87
CA ASP A 68 -3.98 11.10 0.83
C ASP A 68 -2.93 12.02 1.46
N ASN A 69 -2.77 13.20 0.90
CA ASN A 69 -1.80 14.19 1.35
C ASN A 69 -2.52 15.36 2.04
N PHE A 70 -2.36 15.45 3.36
CA PHE A 70 -2.85 16.53 4.21
C PHE A 70 -1.74 17.56 4.54
N GLY A 71 -1.02 18.02 3.50
CA GLY A 71 0.00 19.08 3.65
C GLY A 71 1.44 18.60 3.85
N LEU A 72 1.74 17.36 3.49
CA LEU A 72 3.10 16.85 3.32
C LEU A 72 3.77 17.57 2.14
N THR A 73 4.92 18.20 2.41
CA THR A 73 5.74 18.85 1.39
C THR A 73 6.66 17.85 0.67
N TRP A 74 7.21 18.25 -0.48
CA TRP A 74 8.14 17.39 -1.22
C TRP A 74 9.40 17.02 -0.43
N GLN A 75 9.90 17.95 0.39
CA GLN A 75 11.04 17.69 1.26
C GLN A 75 10.70 16.63 2.31
N GLU A 76 9.57 16.80 3.00
CA GLU A 76 9.09 15.85 4.01
C GLU A 76 8.79 14.48 3.42
N PHE A 77 8.26 14.42 2.19
CA PHE A 77 8.12 13.18 1.44
C PHE A 77 9.47 12.50 1.23
N GLY A 78 10.51 13.24 0.83
CA GLY A 78 11.86 12.71 0.70
C GLY A 78 12.42 12.18 2.03
N GLU A 79 12.19 12.88 3.14
CA GLU A 79 12.60 12.46 4.49
C GLU A 79 11.85 11.21 4.95
N MET A 80 10.54 11.15 4.72
CA MET A 80 9.72 9.97 4.99
C MET A 80 10.25 8.75 4.24
N ILE A 81 10.51 8.87 2.93
CA ILE A 81 11.04 7.76 2.12
C ILE A 81 12.42 7.31 2.61
N LYS A 82 13.30 8.23 3.06
CA LYS A 82 14.58 7.85 3.69
C LYS A 82 14.36 7.05 4.98
N GLY A 83 13.34 7.39 5.76
CA GLY A 83 12.92 6.62 6.93
C GLY A 83 12.51 5.20 6.59
N VAL A 84 11.68 5.04 5.55
CA VAL A 84 11.26 3.75 4.99
C VAL A 84 12.48 2.93 4.52
N GLU A 85 13.34 3.52 3.70
CA GLU A 85 14.55 2.88 3.19
C GLU A 85 15.48 2.40 4.32
N ARG A 86 15.65 3.22 5.37
CA ARG A 86 16.44 2.86 6.54
C ARG A 86 15.85 1.65 7.28
N LEU A 87 14.55 1.64 7.55
CA LEU A 87 13.89 0.52 8.24
C LEU A 87 14.06 -0.78 7.44
N LEU A 88 13.77 -0.73 6.13
CA LEU A 88 13.89 -1.91 5.27
C LEU A 88 15.34 -2.45 5.20
N ARG A 89 16.34 -1.56 5.14
CA ARG A 89 17.75 -1.97 5.17
C ARG A 89 18.17 -2.58 6.51
N LEU A 90 17.66 -2.06 7.62
CA LEU A 90 17.89 -2.65 8.95
C LEU A 90 17.26 -4.04 9.10
N GLU A 91 16.15 -4.30 8.40
CA GLU A 91 15.57 -5.65 8.31
C GLU A 91 16.36 -6.60 7.38
N GLY A 92 17.37 -6.09 6.66
CA GLY A 92 18.24 -6.88 5.81
C GLY A 92 17.87 -6.85 4.32
N PHE A 93 16.93 -5.99 3.90
CA PHE A 93 16.58 -5.86 2.50
C PHE A 93 17.59 -5.00 1.72
N GLU A 94 17.95 -5.47 0.53
CA GLU A 94 18.52 -4.61 -0.50
C GLU A 94 17.40 -3.76 -1.11
N VAL A 95 17.56 -2.44 -1.10
CA VAL A 95 16.51 -1.49 -1.54
C VAL A 95 17.11 -0.39 -2.39
N GLU A 96 16.47 -0.15 -3.54
CA GLU A 96 16.68 1.03 -4.39
C GLU A 96 15.42 1.91 -4.34
N THR A 97 15.60 3.21 -4.11
CA THR A 97 14.51 4.20 -4.12
C THR A 97 14.68 5.20 -5.26
N ARG A 98 13.57 5.64 -5.85
CA ARG A 98 13.56 6.74 -6.83
C ARG A 98 12.34 7.62 -6.63
N ASN A 99 12.58 8.87 -6.23
CA ASN A 99 11.54 9.86 -6.01
C ASN A 99 11.26 10.63 -7.31
N VAL A 100 9.98 10.89 -7.60
CA VAL A 100 9.50 11.71 -8.72
C VAL A 100 8.39 12.63 -8.24
N SER A 101 8.46 13.90 -8.64
CA SER A 101 7.39 14.89 -8.41
C SER A 101 6.86 15.36 -9.77
N LYS A 102 5.73 14.80 -10.21
CA LYS A 102 5.00 15.21 -11.42
C LYS A 102 3.50 15.07 -11.16
N GLY A 103 2.89 16.14 -10.65
CA GLY A 103 1.48 16.15 -10.22
C GLY A 103 1.29 15.55 -8.83
N ALA A 104 1.62 14.27 -8.66
CA ALA A 104 1.69 13.59 -7.37
C ALA A 104 3.15 13.39 -6.94
N TYR A 105 3.37 13.21 -5.63
CA TYR A 105 4.65 12.74 -5.11
C TYR A 105 4.67 11.22 -5.18
N ARG A 106 5.70 10.69 -5.83
CA ARG A 106 5.84 9.26 -6.08
C ARG A 106 7.21 8.78 -5.68
N CYS A 107 7.27 7.62 -5.03
CA CYS A 107 8.49 6.86 -4.86
C CYS A 107 8.34 5.47 -5.49
N TYR A 108 9.34 5.08 -6.26
CA TYR A 108 9.51 3.68 -6.69
C TYR A 108 10.48 3.01 -5.72
N ILE A 109 9.99 2.06 -4.93
CA ILE A 109 10.79 1.24 -4.02
C ILE A 109 10.99 -0.12 -4.67
N LYS A 110 12.23 -0.49 -4.97
CA LYS A 110 12.57 -1.75 -5.62
C LYS A 110 13.37 -2.65 -4.68
N PHE A 111 13.07 -3.93 -4.76
CA PHE A 111 13.77 -5.01 -4.06
C PHE A 111 14.43 -5.91 -5.11
N PRO A 112 15.68 -5.62 -5.51
CA PRO A 112 16.40 -6.43 -6.49
C PRO A 112 16.68 -7.82 -5.93
N SER A 113 16.68 -8.83 -6.80
CA SER A 113 17.03 -10.22 -6.50
C SER A 113 16.25 -10.93 -5.38
N LEU A 114 15.32 -10.26 -4.69
CA LEU A 114 14.57 -10.83 -3.57
C LEU A 114 13.72 -12.03 -4.01
N LEU A 115 13.09 -11.95 -5.19
CA LEU A 115 12.33 -13.07 -5.75
C LEU A 115 13.21 -14.30 -6.00
N TYR A 116 14.43 -14.08 -6.50
CA TYR A 116 15.39 -15.15 -6.74
C TYR A 116 15.88 -15.77 -5.42
N GLN A 117 16.23 -14.94 -4.44
CA GLN A 117 16.65 -15.38 -3.10
C GLN A 117 15.57 -16.24 -2.42
N GLN A 118 14.29 -15.89 -2.59
CA GLN A 118 13.16 -16.64 -2.04
C GLN A 118 12.67 -17.80 -2.93
N LYS A 119 13.40 -18.13 -4.02
CA LYS A 119 13.04 -19.19 -4.99
C LYS A 119 11.66 -19.00 -5.64
N LEU A 120 11.20 -17.75 -5.74
CA LEU A 120 9.94 -17.35 -6.39
C LEU A 120 10.14 -16.93 -7.86
N SER A 121 11.38 -16.78 -8.28
CA SER A 121 11.76 -16.54 -9.68
C SER A 121 13.08 -17.23 -10.01
N PRO A 122 13.23 -17.81 -11.22
CA PRO A 122 14.52 -18.29 -11.68
C PRO A 122 15.46 -17.16 -12.15
N TYR A 123 14.97 -15.93 -12.29
CA TYR A 123 15.74 -14.79 -12.83
C TYR A 123 16.19 -13.86 -11.71
N LYS A 124 17.50 -13.60 -11.62
CA LYS A 124 18.10 -12.75 -10.58
C LYS A 124 17.73 -11.27 -10.76
N GLU A 125 17.43 -10.87 -11.99
CA GLU A 125 17.08 -9.51 -12.41
C GLU A 125 15.61 -9.16 -12.14
N GLU A 126 14.76 -10.17 -11.90
CA GLU A 126 13.36 -9.94 -11.56
C GLU A 126 13.27 -9.30 -10.17
N LYS A 127 12.64 -8.14 -10.11
CA LYS A 127 12.52 -7.32 -8.90
C LYS A 127 11.07 -7.16 -8.48
N ILE A 128 10.85 -7.03 -7.18
CA ILE A 128 9.60 -6.48 -6.66
C ILE A 128 9.70 -4.96 -6.77
N LEU A 129 8.67 -4.33 -7.30
CA LEU A 129 8.50 -2.87 -7.35
C LEU A 129 7.22 -2.50 -6.61
N ILE A 130 7.33 -1.69 -5.55
CA ILE A 130 6.19 -1.09 -4.86
C ILE A 130 6.24 0.42 -5.13
N GLN A 131 5.13 0.97 -5.59
CA GLN A 131 4.97 2.42 -5.74
C GLN A 131 4.32 2.97 -4.48
N VAL A 132 4.90 4.02 -3.91
CA VAL A 132 4.27 4.82 -2.86
C VAL A 132 3.88 6.14 -3.50
N ASP A 133 2.57 6.39 -3.56
CA ASP A 133 1.97 7.56 -4.19
C ASP A 133 1.25 8.40 -3.16
N THR A 134 1.46 9.72 -3.21
CA THR A 134 0.68 10.64 -2.40
C THR A 134 0.27 11.90 -3.17
N ALA A 135 -1.01 12.23 -3.04
CA ALA A 135 -1.64 13.41 -3.64
C ALA A 135 -2.86 13.81 -2.81
N GLY A 136 -3.04 15.11 -2.60
CA GLY A 136 -4.19 15.63 -1.88
C GLY A 136 -5.48 15.37 -2.68
N GLN A 137 -6.49 14.81 -2.05
CA GLN A 137 -7.77 14.53 -2.70
C GLN A 137 -8.71 15.74 -2.78
N GLY A 138 -8.41 16.82 -2.05
CA GLY A 138 -9.10 18.10 -2.18
C GLY A 138 -10.44 18.19 -1.47
N PHE A 139 -10.69 17.32 -0.49
CA PHE A 139 -11.86 17.38 0.39
C PHE A 139 -11.48 16.93 1.81
N GLU A 140 -12.21 17.42 2.80
CA GLU A 140 -11.94 17.15 4.21
C GLU A 140 -12.77 15.96 4.71
N TYR A 141 -12.16 15.14 5.56
CA TYR A 141 -12.83 14.05 6.26
C TYR A 141 -11.99 13.61 7.47
N GLU A 142 -12.66 13.02 8.45
CA GLU A 142 -11.99 12.41 9.60
C GLU A 142 -11.49 11.01 9.22
N PRO A 143 -10.17 10.72 9.33
CA PRO A 143 -9.66 9.38 9.07
C PRO A 143 -10.09 8.38 10.13
N GLU A 144 -10.28 7.13 9.73
CA GLU A 144 -10.41 6.01 10.67
C GLU A 144 -9.03 5.61 11.19
N ILE A 145 -8.94 5.39 12.50
CA ILE A 145 -7.74 4.82 13.13
C ILE A 145 -7.86 3.30 13.17
N ARG A 146 -6.87 2.60 12.63
CA ARG A 146 -6.82 1.13 12.56
C ARG A 146 -5.47 0.62 13.02
N ILE A 147 -5.44 -0.59 13.57
CA ILE A 147 -4.19 -1.27 13.93
C ILE A 147 -3.85 -2.27 12.82
N LEU A 148 -2.67 -2.12 12.21
CA LEU A 148 -2.05 -3.19 11.43
C LEU A 148 -1.46 -4.21 12.38
N ASN A 149 -1.91 -5.46 12.29
CA ASN A 149 -1.42 -6.56 13.11
C ASN A 149 -1.21 -7.84 12.27
N LYS A 150 -0.06 -7.92 11.60
CA LYS A 150 0.35 -9.07 10.77
C LYS A 150 1.86 -9.01 10.50
N PHE A 151 2.53 -10.14 10.26
CA PHE A 151 3.96 -10.17 9.91
C PHE A 151 4.91 -9.48 10.90
N ASP A 152 4.62 -9.61 12.19
CA ASP A 152 5.32 -8.89 13.27
C ASP A 152 5.27 -7.36 13.13
N VAL A 153 4.31 -6.85 12.35
CA VAL A 153 3.94 -5.43 12.31
C VAL A 153 2.79 -5.21 13.27
N PHE A 154 2.98 -4.30 14.21
CA PHE A 154 1.96 -3.82 15.14
C PHE A 154 2.02 -2.30 15.19
N THR A 155 1.22 -1.63 14.35
CA THR A 155 1.31 -0.17 14.15
C THR A 155 -0.08 0.41 13.96
N GLU A 156 -0.34 1.54 14.61
CA GLU A 156 -1.53 2.34 14.36
C GLU A 156 -1.39 3.12 13.05
N ILE A 157 -2.42 3.10 12.21
CA ILE A 157 -2.44 3.81 10.94
C ILE A 157 -3.74 4.59 10.77
N ARG A 158 -3.66 5.70 10.02
CA ARG A 158 -4.82 6.49 9.58
C ARG A 158 -5.28 5.96 8.22
N VAL A 159 -6.56 5.65 8.08
CA VAL A 159 -7.15 5.05 6.87
C VAL A 159 -8.37 5.85 6.43
N THR A 160 -8.57 5.98 5.12
CA THR A 160 -9.76 6.62 4.58
C THR A 160 -11.01 5.77 4.90
N PRO A 161 -12.09 6.38 5.44
CA PRO A 161 -13.36 5.71 5.66
C PRO A 161 -13.90 4.99 4.42
N MET A 162 -14.60 3.85 4.61
CA MET A 162 -15.05 3.00 3.50
C MET A 162 -16.04 3.68 2.55
N ASP A 163 -16.94 4.52 3.07
CA ASP A 163 -17.93 5.28 2.29
C ASP A 163 -17.25 6.29 1.36
N ILE A 164 -16.17 6.92 1.82
CA ILE A 164 -15.32 7.81 1.02
C ILE A 164 -14.55 7.01 -0.03
N LEU A 165 -13.96 5.87 0.35
CA LEU A 165 -13.30 4.97 -0.62
C LEU A 165 -14.27 4.55 -1.73
N LEU A 166 -15.54 4.28 -1.41
CA LEU A 166 -16.56 3.94 -2.39
C LEU A 166 -16.83 5.11 -3.34
N SER A 167 -17.02 6.32 -2.81
CA SER A 167 -17.22 7.52 -3.63
C SER A 167 -16.02 7.79 -4.54
N GLN A 168 -14.79 7.68 -4.04
CA GLN A 168 -13.57 7.82 -4.82
C GLN A 168 -13.47 6.77 -5.94
N LYS A 169 -13.86 5.52 -5.66
CA LYS A 169 -13.85 4.44 -6.65
C LYS A 169 -14.89 4.65 -7.74
N ILE A 170 -16.11 5.05 -7.37
CA ILE A 170 -17.16 5.42 -8.33
C ILE A 170 -16.68 6.57 -9.21
N TYR A 171 -16.20 7.66 -8.61
CA TYR A 171 -15.65 8.80 -9.33
C TYR A 171 -14.52 8.39 -10.28
N THR A 172 -13.58 7.56 -9.81
CA THR A 172 -12.48 7.06 -10.64
C THR A 172 -12.99 6.24 -11.83
N ALA A 173 -13.98 5.38 -11.62
CA ALA A 173 -14.53 4.53 -12.67
C ALA A 173 -15.22 5.33 -13.78
N VAL A 174 -15.91 6.42 -13.43
CA VAL A 174 -16.63 7.27 -14.40
C VAL A 174 -15.75 8.34 -15.05
N SER A 175 -14.76 8.88 -14.32
CA SER A 175 -13.94 10.00 -14.78
C SER A 175 -12.67 9.56 -15.54
N ARG A 176 -12.26 8.29 -15.43
CA ARG A 176 -11.06 7.79 -16.11
C ARG A 176 -11.28 7.61 -17.62
N LYS A 177 -10.31 8.04 -18.43
CA LYS A 177 -10.33 7.84 -19.91
C LYS A 177 -10.40 6.38 -20.35
N ARG A 178 -9.79 5.46 -19.59
CA ARG A 178 -9.74 4.03 -19.90
C ARG A 178 -10.27 3.23 -18.73
N ILE A 179 -11.33 2.47 -18.94
CA ILE A 179 -11.92 1.55 -17.97
C ILE A 179 -10.89 0.53 -17.44
N LYS A 180 -10.92 0.27 -16.13
CA LYS A 180 -10.16 -0.83 -15.49
C LYS A 180 -11.08 -1.71 -14.66
N GLY A 181 -11.08 -3.02 -14.91
CA GLY A 181 -11.96 -3.97 -14.21
C GLY A 181 -11.79 -3.98 -12.68
N ARG A 182 -10.60 -3.65 -12.17
CA ARG A 182 -10.33 -3.55 -10.73
C ARG A 182 -11.18 -2.49 -10.02
N ASP A 183 -11.58 -1.42 -10.70
CA ASP A 183 -12.41 -0.38 -10.08
C ASP A 183 -13.82 -0.91 -9.86
N PHE A 184 -14.40 -1.60 -10.85
CA PHE A 184 -15.71 -2.24 -10.73
C PHE A 184 -15.72 -3.36 -9.68
N TYR A 185 -14.63 -4.13 -9.59
CA TYR A 185 -14.47 -5.11 -8.53
C TYR A 185 -14.50 -4.46 -7.14
N ASP A 186 -13.73 -3.38 -6.95
CA ASP A 186 -13.67 -2.66 -5.68
C ASP A 186 -15.01 -2.00 -5.33
N ILE A 187 -15.71 -1.42 -6.31
CA ILE A 187 -17.06 -0.86 -6.13
C ILE A 187 -18.02 -1.95 -5.69
N SER A 188 -18.06 -3.09 -6.39
CA SER A 188 -18.95 -4.20 -6.03
C SER A 188 -18.68 -4.73 -4.63
N PHE A 189 -17.40 -4.81 -4.24
CA PHE A 189 -17.00 -5.20 -2.88
C PHE A 189 -17.50 -4.18 -1.83
N LEU A 190 -17.26 -2.89 -2.07
CA LEU A 190 -17.63 -1.81 -1.14
C LEU A 190 -19.15 -1.61 -1.02
N MET A 191 -19.91 -1.75 -2.11
CA MET A 191 -21.37 -1.66 -2.09
C MET A 191 -22.03 -2.75 -1.22
N GLY A 192 -21.34 -3.87 -1.00
CA GLY A 192 -21.78 -4.91 -0.06
C GLY A 192 -21.55 -4.55 1.41
N LEU A 193 -20.78 -3.48 1.70
CA LEU A 193 -20.33 -3.11 3.05
C LEU A 193 -20.78 -1.71 3.48
N THR A 194 -20.96 -0.78 2.54
CA THR A 194 -21.28 0.62 2.84
C THR A 194 -22.08 1.27 1.70
N LYS A 195 -22.52 2.50 1.94
CA LYS A 195 -23.13 3.39 0.93
C LYS A 195 -22.13 4.49 0.55
N PRO A 196 -22.16 5.01 -0.68
CA PRO A 196 -21.27 6.10 -1.06
C PRO A 196 -21.57 7.34 -0.22
N ASN A 197 -20.52 8.06 0.12
CA ASN A 197 -20.65 9.39 0.72
C ASN A 197 -21.00 10.41 -0.39
N TYR A 198 -22.13 11.10 -0.22
CA TYR A 198 -22.62 12.11 -1.17
C TYR A 198 -22.30 13.54 -0.74
N LYS A 199 -21.69 13.73 0.43
CA LYS A 199 -21.34 15.03 0.98
C LYS A 199 -20.00 15.52 0.42
#